data_AF-A0A1R2AT40-F1
#
_entry.id   AF-A0A1R2AT40-F1
#
_cell.length_a   1.000
_cell.length_b   1.000
_cell.length_c   1.000
_cell.angle_alpha   90.00
_cell.angle_beta   90.00
_cell.angle_gamma   90.00
#
_symmetry.space_group_name_H-M   'P 1'
#
loop_
_entity.id
_entity.type
_entity.pdbx_description
1 polymer ?
#
loop_
_entity_poly.entity_id
_entity_poly.type
_entity_poly.pdbx_seq_one_letter_code
_entity_poly.pdbx_strand_id
1 'polypeptide(L)'
;MLDEAENALFITSNQTINLLGKTGAGKSTLLCLLSRFLPRINFTDDGGVQVDFDQGHNSNIVIGYTSTSYTTLPNFKKIINSIYWDCPGFCDSKSVTQEIVKPVA
;
A
#
# COMPACT_ATOMS: atom_id res chain seq x y z
N MET A 1 -24.48 -15.44 8.04
CA MET A 1 -23.76 -14.74 6.94
C MET A 1 -22.36 -14.27 7.36
N LEU A 2 -22.19 -13.45 8.41
CA LEU A 2 -20.85 -13.10 8.93
C LEU A 2 -20.15 -14.31 9.57
N ASP A 3 -20.88 -15.10 10.36
CA ASP A 3 -20.33 -16.27 11.06
C ASP A 3 -19.86 -17.39 10.10
N GLU A 4 -20.49 -17.56 8.95
CA GLU A 4 -20.07 -18.53 7.93
C GLU A 4 -18.83 -18.07 7.18
N ALA A 5 -18.66 -16.75 7.00
CA ALA A 5 -17.49 -16.16 6.37
C ALA A 5 -16.25 -16.25 7.27
N GLU A 6 -16.41 -16.06 8.59
CA GLU A 6 -15.32 -16.27 9.56
C GLU A 6 -14.88 -17.74 9.62
N ASN A 7 -15.81 -18.69 9.53
CA ASN A 7 -15.49 -20.12 9.54
C ASN A 7 -14.85 -20.62 8.23
N ALA A 8 -14.94 -19.86 7.13
CA ALA A 8 -14.26 -20.15 5.87
C ALA A 8 -12.82 -19.59 5.82
N LEU A 9 -12.42 -18.79 6.80
CA LEU A 9 -11.09 -18.19 6.86
C LEU A 9 -10.06 -19.23 7.34
N PHE A 10 -9.33 -19.81 6.40
CA PHE A 10 -8.15 -20.62 6.72
C PHE A 10 -7.05 -19.72 7.30
N ILE A 11 -6.82 -19.83 8.62
CA ILE A 11 -5.69 -19.18 9.28
C ILE A 11 -4.42 -19.94 8.88
N THR A 12 -3.76 -19.45 7.85
CA THR A 12 -2.44 -19.97 7.45
C THR A 12 -1.37 -19.45 8.40
N SER A 13 -0.23 -20.16 8.49
CA SER A 13 0.90 -19.76 9.32
C SER A 13 1.49 -18.40 8.94
N ASN A 14 1.21 -17.88 7.74
CA ASN A 14 1.54 -16.51 7.34
C ASN A 14 0.26 -15.70 7.12
N GLN A 15 -0.08 -14.81 8.06
CA GLN A 15 -1.21 -13.91 7.87
C GLN A 15 -0.94 -12.96 6.70
N THR A 16 -1.94 -12.81 5.83
CA THR A 16 -1.90 -11.82 4.74
C THR A 16 -2.73 -10.61 5.15
N ILE A 17 -2.14 -9.42 5.07
CA ILE A 17 -2.74 -8.14 5.47
C ILE A 17 -2.82 -7.25 4.24
N ASN A 18 -4.03 -6.81 3.90
CA ASN A 18 -4.26 -5.90 2.77
C ASN A 18 -4.42 -4.47 3.28
N LEU A 19 -3.60 -3.55 2.77
CA LEU A 19 -3.71 -2.14 3.06
C LEU A 19 -4.69 -1.50 2.06
N LEU A 20 -5.85 -1.09 2.56
CA LEU A 20 -6.95 -0.54 1.78
C LEU A 20 -7.26 0.89 2.20
N GLY A 21 -7.71 1.72 1.26
CA GLY A 21 -8.05 3.12 1.50
C GLY A 21 -7.85 4.00 0.27
N LYS A 22 -8.35 5.24 0.31
CA LYS A 22 -8.22 6.22 -0.80
C LYS A 22 -6.74 6.50 -1.12
N THR A 23 -6.43 7.02 -2.31
CA THR A 23 -5.08 7.54 -2.55
C THR A 23 -4.79 8.74 -1.68
N GLY A 24 -3.51 8.86 -1.31
CA GLY A 24 -3.05 9.83 -0.33
C GLY A 24 -3.34 9.44 1.12
N ALA A 25 -4.05 8.35 1.41
CA ALA A 25 -4.30 7.89 2.78
C ALA A 25 -3.05 7.37 3.52
N GLY A 26 -1.89 7.30 2.85
CA GLY A 26 -0.62 6.92 3.46
C GLY A 26 -0.36 5.41 3.54
N LYS A 27 -1.01 4.59 2.70
CA LYS A 27 -0.84 3.12 2.70
C LYS A 27 0.60 2.68 2.42
N SER A 28 1.17 3.15 1.32
CA SER A 28 2.56 2.87 0.93
C SER A 28 3.56 3.43 1.95
N THR A 29 3.27 4.61 2.52
CA THR A 29 4.03 5.21 3.63
C THR A 29 4.01 4.33 4.88
N LEU A 30 2.84 3.82 5.27
CA LEU A 30 2.69 2.89 6.39
C LEU A 30 3.46 1.59 6.12
N LEU A 31 3.43 1.07 4.88
CA LEU A 31 4.19 -0.12 4.53
C LEU A 31 5.70 0.08 4.68
N CYS A 32 6.24 1.25 4.31
CA CYS A 32 7.64 1.61 4.54
C CYS A 32 7.98 1.67 6.05
N LEU A 33 7.10 2.27 6.86
CA LEU A 33 7.28 2.34 8.32
C LEU A 33 7.25 0.96 8.98
N LEU A 34 6.30 0.09 8.60
CA LEU A 34 6.22 -1.29 9.09
C LEU A 34 7.45 -2.10 8.66
N SER A 35 8.03 -1.77 7.51
CA SER A 35 9.29 -2.34 7.02
C SER A 35 10.54 -1.79 7.73
N ARG A 36 10.38 -0.87 8.69
CA ARG A 36 11.45 -0.19 9.43
C ARG A 36 12.46 0.52 8.53
N PHE A 37 11.99 1.03 7.40
CA PHE A 37 12.82 1.88 6.56
C PHE A 37 13.01 3.25 7.20
N LEU A 38 14.22 3.78 7.06
CA LEU A 38 14.57 5.06 7.65
C LEU A 38 14.03 6.18 6.76
N PRO A 39 13.30 7.16 7.32
CA PRO A 39 12.87 8.33 6.56
C PRO A 39 14.07 9.09 6.02
N ARG A 40 13.97 9.55 4.78
CA ARG A 40 14.94 10.37 4.10
C ARG A 40 14.26 11.63 3.58
N ILE A 41 14.87 12.77 3.84
CA ILE A 41 14.42 14.05 3.32
C ILE A 41 15.28 14.38 2.10
N ASN A 42 14.63 14.68 0.98
CA ASN A 42 15.26 15.21 -0.22
C ASN A 42 14.70 16.60 -0.48
N PHE A 43 15.57 17.50 -0.91
CA PHE A 43 15.18 18.83 -1.38
C PHE A 43 15.16 18.79 -2.90
N THR A 44 14.08 19.28 -3.49
CA THR A 44 13.94 19.38 -4.95
C THR A 44 14.47 20.73 -5.43
N ASP A 45 14.87 20.80 -6.70
CA ASP A 45 15.49 22.00 -7.28
C ASP A 45 14.56 23.23 -7.29
N ASP A 46 13.24 23.01 -7.19
CA ASP A 46 12.20 24.04 -7.07
C ASP A 46 11.98 24.52 -5.62
N GLY A 47 12.79 24.06 -4.67
CA GLY A 47 12.67 24.39 -3.25
C GLY A 47 11.62 23.57 -2.49
N GLY A 48 11.04 22.55 -3.13
CA GLY A 48 10.17 21.58 -2.47
C GLY A 48 10.93 20.64 -1.52
N VAL A 49 10.15 19.99 -0.65
CA VAL A 49 10.66 18.97 0.30
C VAL A 49 9.93 17.67 0.02
N GLN A 50 10.70 16.63 -0.25
CA GLN A 50 10.21 15.29 -0.52
C GLN A 50 10.66 14.35 0.60
N VAL A 51 9.71 13.63 1.19
CA VAL A 51 9.98 12.63 2.24
C VAL A 51 9.86 11.24 1.65
N ASP A 52 10.98 10.55 1.50
CA ASP A 52 11.05 9.16 1.06
C ASP A 52 11.59 8.27 2.19
N PHE A 53 11.90 7.02 1.88
CA PHE A 53 12.47 6.04 2.79
C PHE A 53 13.68 5.36 2.14
N ASP A 54 14.72 5.10 2.93
CA ASP A 54 15.83 4.27 2.48
C ASP A 54 15.43 2.78 2.51
N GLN A 55 15.20 2.22 1.31
CA GLN A 55 14.69 0.86 1.13
C GLN A 55 15.79 -0.18 0.80
N GLY A 56 17.03 0.25 0.61
CA GLY A 56 18.11 -0.59 0.09
C GLY A 56 17.80 -1.21 -1.29
N HIS A 57 18.43 -2.35 -1.60
CA HIS A 57 18.34 -3.00 -2.94
C HIS A 57 17.15 -3.97 -3.12
N ASN A 58 16.37 -4.27 -2.08
CA ASN A 58 15.43 -5.41 -2.07
C ASN A 58 13.94 -5.03 -2.04
N SER A 59 13.58 -3.76 -2.16
CA SER A 59 12.18 -3.38 -2.37
C SER A 59 12.02 -2.05 -3.04
N ASN A 60 10.98 -1.95 -3.86
CA ASN A 60 10.64 -0.75 -4.61
C ASN A 60 9.21 -0.34 -4.25
N ILE A 61 8.98 0.04 -3.00
CA ILE A 61 7.70 0.63 -2.58
C ILE A 61 7.70 2.06 -3.11
N VAL A 62 6.90 2.33 -4.12
CA VAL A 62 6.80 3.67 -4.69
C VAL A 62 5.83 4.48 -3.85
N ILE A 63 6.33 5.52 -3.20
CA ILE A 63 5.48 6.52 -2.55
C ILE A 63 5.22 7.65 -3.54
N GLY A 64 3.95 7.96 -3.74
CA GLY A 64 3.54 9.07 -4.56
C GLY A 64 3.71 10.42 -3.86
N TYR A 65 4.30 11.39 -4.55
CA TYR A 65 4.54 12.75 -4.02
C TYR A 65 3.59 13.80 -4.60
N THR A 66 2.86 13.46 -5.65
CA THR A 66 1.84 14.31 -6.26
C THR A 66 0.45 13.76 -5.96
N SER A 67 -0.57 14.62 -6.01
CA SER A 67 -1.98 14.22 -5.93
C SER A 67 -2.43 13.25 -7.04
N THR A 68 -1.58 13.05 -8.05
CA THR A 68 -1.77 12.12 -9.17
C THR A 68 -0.94 10.85 -9.05
N SER A 69 -0.10 10.72 -8.03
CA SER A 69 0.75 9.54 -7.83
C SER A 69 0.02 8.52 -6.96
N TYR A 70 -0.27 7.35 -7.52
CA TYR A 70 -0.98 6.27 -6.85
C TYR A 70 -0.38 4.91 -7.21
N THR A 71 -0.53 3.94 -6.31
CA THR A 71 -0.20 2.54 -6.56
C THR A 71 -1.12 2.02 -7.68
N THR A 72 -0.58 1.74 -8.87
CA THR A 72 -1.34 1.24 -10.03
C THR A 72 -1.51 -0.27 -10.01
N LEU A 73 -0.45 -0.98 -9.64
CA LEU A 73 -0.42 -2.42 -9.45
C LEU A 73 -0.17 -2.73 -7.96
N PRO A 74 -0.86 -3.71 -7.37
CA PRO A 74 -0.60 -4.12 -6.00
C PRO A 74 0.87 -4.49 -5.80
N ASN A 75 1.48 -3.91 -4.77
CA ASN A 75 2.83 -4.26 -4.33
C ASN A 75 2.72 -5.12 -3.07
N PHE A 76 3.65 -6.03 -2.82
CA PHE A 76 3.66 -6.80 -1.58
C PHE A 76 5.02 -6.82 -0.91
N LYS A 77 4.98 -7.00 0.40
CA LYS A 77 6.18 -7.16 1.20
C LYS A 77 5.98 -8.15 2.33
N LYS A 78 6.96 -9.04 2.49
CA LYS A 78 7.00 -9.94 3.64
C LYS A 78 7.66 -9.22 4.82
N ILE A 79 6.95 -9.12 5.93
CA ILE A 79 7.43 -8.52 7.18
C ILE A 79 7.24 -9.55 8.29
N ILE A 80 8.35 -10.03 8.85
CA ILE A 80 8.38 -11.10 9.86
C ILE A 80 7.65 -12.36 9.32
N ASN A 81 6.44 -12.62 9.81
CA ASN A 81 5.65 -13.82 9.52
C ASN A 81 4.31 -13.46 8.86
N SER A 82 4.26 -12.30 8.19
CA SER A 82 3.07 -11.80 7.50
C SER A 82 3.43 -11.24 6.14
N ILE A 83 2.47 -11.30 5.21
CA ILE A 83 2.57 -10.71 3.88
C ILE A 83 1.66 -9.49 3.86
N TYR A 84 2.22 -8.32 3.60
CA TYR A 84 1.48 -7.08 3.46
C TYR A 84 1.31 -6.75 1.99
N TRP A 85 0.08 -6.44 1.57
CA TRP A 85 -0.21 -5.93 0.24
C TRP A 85 -0.54 -4.44 0.31
N ASP A 86 0.24 -3.62 -0.40
CA ASP A 86 -0.12 -2.24 -0.70
C ASP A 86 -1.00 -2.24 -1.96
N CYS A 87 -2.30 -2.03 -1.75
CA CYS A 87 -3.28 -2.05 -2.82
C CYS A 87 -3.46 -0.65 -3.43
N PRO A 88 -3.87 -0.58 -4.72
CA PRO A 88 -4.35 0.66 -5.32
C PRO A 88 -5.39 1.40 -4.48
N GLY A 89 -5.37 2.73 -4.54
CA GLY A 89 -6.35 3.56 -3.84
C GLY A 89 -7.74 3.49 -4.46
N PHE A 90 -8.78 3.54 -3.61
CA PHE A 90 -10.17 3.64 -4.07
C PHE A 90 -10.55 5.09 -4.40
N CYS A 91 -11.39 5.25 -5.43
CA CYS A 91 -11.96 6.54 -5.88
C CYS A 91 -10.94 7.54 -6.47
N ASP A 92 -9.89 7.05 -7.12
CA ASP A 92 -8.98 7.91 -7.87
C ASP A 92 -9.55 8.25 -9.24
N SER A 93 -9.25 9.46 -9.71
CA SER A 93 -9.91 10.12 -10.84
C SER A 93 -9.65 9.51 -12.23
N LYS A 94 -9.23 8.24 -12.33
CA LYS A 94 -9.15 7.51 -13.61
C LYS A 94 -9.65 6.06 -13.53
N SER A 95 -10.92 5.94 -13.92
CA SER A 95 -11.52 4.82 -14.67
C SER A 95 -11.79 3.49 -13.95
N VAL A 96 -12.84 2.85 -14.46
CA VAL A 96 -13.46 1.55 -14.10
C VAL A 96 -12.50 0.35 -14.04
N THR A 97 -11.24 0.54 -14.43
CA THR A 97 -10.21 -0.52 -14.51
C THR A 97 -9.47 -0.80 -13.20
N GLN A 98 -9.55 0.06 -12.18
CA GLN A 98 -8.98 -0.19 -10.84
C GLN A 98 -9.96 -0.87 -9.87
N GLU A 99 -11.10 -1.29 -10.38
CA GLU A 99 -12.24 -1.75 -9.60
C GLU A 99 -12.18 -3.25 -9.28
N ILE A 100 -11.09 -3.70 -8.63
CA ILE A 100 -10.96 -5.13 -8.23
C ILE A 100 -11.88 -5.46 -7.03
N VAL A 101 -12.46 -4.45 -6.35
CA VAL A 101 -13.40 -4.67 -5.26
C VAL A 101 -14.57 -3.70 -5.35
N LYS A 102 -15.51 -3.94 -6.28
CA LYS A 102 -16.91 -3.67 -5.97
C LYS A 102 -17.54 -5.00 -5.55
N PRO A 103 -17.94 -5.17 -4.27
CA PRO A 103 -18.93 -6.19 -3.97
C PRO A 103 -20.16 -5.79 -4.77
N VAL A 104 -20.55 -6.63 -5.72
CA VAL A 104 -21.81 -6.47 -6.43
C VAL A 104 -22.90 -6.59 -5.36
N ALA A 105 -23.57 -5.48 -5.09
CA ALA A 105 -24.75 -5.43 -4.22
C ALA A 105 -25.94 -6.10 -4.91
#